data_AF-A0A7Y4EFH7-F1
#
_entry.id   AF-A0A7Y4EFH7-F1
#
_cell.length_a   1.000
_cell.length_b   1.000
_cell.length_c   1.000
_cell.angle_alpha   90.00
_cell.angle_beta   90.00
_cell.angle_gamma   90.00
#
_symmetry.space_group_name_H-M   'P 1'
#
loop_
_entity.id
_entity.type
_entity.pdbx_description
1 polymer ?
#
loop_
_entity_poly.entity_id
_entity_poly.type
_entity_poly.pdbx_seq_one_letter_code
_entity_poly.pdbx_strand_id
1 'polypeptide(L)'
;MNKNNLLAILFFSAPSIADTLSIVPDIKNGLPAIMSEPVLYQEPQFDYFDLTEGYLEQRAEAIAKLPIALTSIERVCIQTSYNHIDQYTDSPQSGVLIYTYAQDNNGKKVNNTTIGDRINLDRVSEHCIDESNWVYENWLADKNMTFTPYSSSSSVITDVRVIVDGTLSLSQIPKDFIQQYYDFINKVGYDQSAAFYHPDDINILKDMVVLGLENNDPSMKLIRDIAFGKSITKEDIALMVAADFMNQFLSIIAHSSGNNMANLESFQVINVFEYNDKQYINVEKREKVFGKVITRNEVVILKKYGNYWMLELPESLKGILNK
;
A
#
# COMPACT_ATOMS: atom_id res chain seq x y z
N MET A 1 5.91 18.40 47.19
CA MET A 1 4.75 18.05 46.33
C MET A 1 4.72 19.01 45.15
N ASN A 2 5.17 18.59 43.96
CA ASN A 2 5.23 19.44 42.77
C ASN A 2 4.09 19.03 41.81
N LYS A 3 3.13 19.94 41.59
CA LYS A 3 1.86 19.72 40.87
C LYS A 3 1.95 19.84 39.34
N ASN A 4 3.14 19.65 38.75
CA ASN A 4 3.36 19.94 37.32
C ASN A 4 3.62 18.69 36.44
N ASN A 5 3.30 17.47 36.88
CA ASN A 5 3.62 16.24 36.14
C ASN A 5 2.45 15.28 35.96
N LEU A 6 1.25 15.79 35.66
CA LEU A 6 0.05 14.98 35.42
C LEU A 6 -0.66 15.25 34.08
N LEU A 7 -0.07 16.09 33.21
CA LEU A 7 -0.66 16.47 31.91
C LEU A 7 0.17 16.07 30.67
N ALA A 8 1.28 15.36 30.85
CA ALA A 8 2.13 14.89 29.74
C ALA A 8 1.82 13.45 29.28
N ILE A 9 0.73 12.84 29.75
CA ILE A 9 0.32 11.48 29.40
C ILE A 9 -1.17 11.47 29.03
N LEU A 10 -1.54 12.32 28.07
CA LEU A 10 -2.60 11.97 27.14
C LEU A 10 -1.87 11.48 25.89
N PHE A 11 -1.55 10.19 25.87
CA PHE A 11 -1.24 9.52 24.61
C PHE A 11 -2.43 9.82 23.69
N PHE A 12 -2.21 10.65 22.68
CA PHE A 12 -3.09 10.67 21.51
C PHE A 12 -2.92 9.29 20.88
N SER A 13 -3.70 8.32 21.32
CA SER A 13 -3.80 7.02 20.68
C SER A 13 -4.36 7.30 19.29
N ALA A 14 -3.50 7.32 18.28
CA ALA A 14 -3.95 7.25 16.90
C ALA A 14 -4.74 5.94 16.73
N PRO A 15 -5.80 5.92 15.91
CA PRO A 15 -6.57 4.72 15.71
C PRO A 15 -5.69 3.76 14.94
N SER A 16 -5.47 2.60 15.52
CA SER A 16 -4.67 1.54 14.97
C SER A 16 -5.62 0.66 14.12
N ILE A 17 -5.60 0.82 12.79
CA ILE A 17 -6.43 0.03 11.89
C ILE A 17 -5.61 -1.17 11.42
N ALA A 18 -6.00 -2.37 11.83
CA ALA A 18 -5.46 -3.59 11.25
C ALA A 18 -5.87 -3.66 9.79
N ASP A 19 -4.89 -3.81 8.90
CA ASP A 19 -5.11 -3.82 7.47
C ASP A 19 -4.14 -4.79 6.79
N THR A 20 -4.60 -5.37 5.68
CA THR A 20 -3.78 -6.21 4.80
C THR A 20 -3.48 -5.40 3.55
N LEU A 21 -2.24 -4.94 3.43
CA LEU A 21 -1.79 -4.14 2.30
C LEU A 21 -1.18 -5.04 1.23
N SER A 22 -1.63 -4.91 -0.01
CA SER A 22 -1.03 -5.51 -1.20
C SER A 22 -0.29 -4.43 -1.99
N ILE A 23 1.03 -4.47 -1.90
CA ILE A 23 1.94 -3.47 -2.46
C ILE A 23 2.57 -4.00 -3.74
N VAL A 24 2.52 -3.19 -4.80
CA VAL A 24 3.27 -3.44 -6.04
C VAL A 24 4.68 -2.87 -5.90
N PRO A 25 5.74 -3.68 -5.93
CA PRO A 25 7.10 -3.18 -5.82
C PRO A 25 7.55 -2.47 -7.10
N ASP A 26 8.46 -1.52 -6.94
CA ASP A 26 9.22 -0.94 -8.05
C ASP A 26 10.24 -1.97 -8.55
N ILE A 27 10.14 -2.32 -9.84
CA ILE A 27 11.07 -3.25 -10.52
C ILE A 27 12.06 -2.44 -11.35
N LYS A 28 13.37 -2.69 -11.17
CA LYS A 28 14.42 -1.90 -11.84
C LYS A 28 14.62 -2.24 -13.32
N ASN A 29 15.28 -3.37 -13.61
CA ASN A 29 15.79 -3.70 -14.94
C ASN A 29 15.08 -4.91 -15.57
N GLY A 30 14.01 -5.38 -14.93
CA GLY A 30 13.34 -6.66 -15.21
C GLY A 30 13.70 -7.71 -14.16
N LEU A 31 12.78 -8.63 -13.90
CA LEU A 31 13.01 -9.69 -12.92
C LEU A 31 13.87 -10.81 -13.55
N PRO A 32 14.81 -11.40 -12.79
CA PRO A 32 15.75 -12.35 -13.35
C PRO A 32 15.02 -13.60 -13.88
N ALA A 33 15.28 -13.96 -15.14
CA ALA A 33 14.63 -15.09 -15.80
C ALA A 33 15.04 -16.46 -15.20
N ILE A 34 16.31 -16.56 -14.76
CA ILE A 34 16.89 -17.74 -14.08
C ILE A 34 18.03 -17.21 -13.20
N MET A 35 18.08 -17.60 -11.94
CA MET A 35 19.28 -17.45 -11.09
C MET A 35 19.77 -18.84 -10.70
N SER A 36 21.09 -19.04 -10.77
CA SER A 36 21.70 -20.17 -10.07
C SER A 36 21.37 -20.05 -8.58
N GLU A 37 20.84 -21.10 -7.97
CA GLU A 37 20.35 -21.07 -6.60
C GLU A 37 21.36 -20.38 -5.67
N PRO A 38 21.02 -19.21 -5.11
CA PRO A 38 21.91 -18.55 -4.17
C PRO A 38 22.06 -19.45 -2.94
N VAL A 39 23.27 -19.51 -2.39
CA VAL A 39 23.48 -20.18 -1.11
C VAL A 39 22.78 -19.34 -0.05
N LEU A 40 21.58 -19.76 0.33
CA LEU A 40 20.85 -19.17 1.46
C LEU A 40 21.80 -19.20 2.67
N TYR A 41 21.91 -18.07 3.38
CA TYR A 41 22.78 -17.89 4.56
C TYR A 41 24.29 -17.74 4.32
N GLN A 42 24.77 -17.61 3.08
CA GLN A 42 26.16 -17.17 2.86
C GLN A 42 26.30 -15.65 3.00
N GLU A 43 27.46 -15.20 3.49
CA GLU A 43 27.79 -13.78 3.49
C GLU A 43 27.64 -13.23 2.07
N PRO A 44 26.86 -12.15 1.91
CA PRO A 44 26.56 -11.62 0.60
C PRO A 44 27.81 -11.17 -0.17
N GLN A 45 27.78 -11.28 -1.51
CA GLN A 45 28.81 -10.68 -2.39
C GLN A 45 28.63 -9.17 -2.53
N PHE A 46 28.42 -8.47 -1.41
CA PHE A 46 28.41 -7.03 -1.32
C PHE A 46 29.06 -6.59 -0.01
N ASP A 47 29.47 -5.32 0.08
CA ASP A 47 30.18 -4.79 1.23
C ASP A 47 29.29 -4.89 2.48
N TYR A 48 29.74 -5.73 3.41
CA TYR A 48 29.05 -6.05 4.64
C TYR A 48 28.91 -4.82 5.58
N PHE A 49 29.82 -3.84 5.48
CA PHE A 49 29.86 -2.68 6.37
C PHE A 49 29.40 -1.37 5.72
N ASP A 50 29.01 -1.38 4.44
CA ASP A 50 28.49 -0.18 3.78
C ASP A 50 27.02 0.06 4.14
N LEU A 51 26.81 0.88 5.17
CA LEU A 51 25.48 1.27 5.65
C LEU A 51 24.99 2.58 5.01
N THR A 52 25.56 3.00 3.87
CA THR A 52 25.11 4.22 3.20
C THR A 52 23.67 4.10 2.69
N GLU A 53 22.93 5.21 2.72
CA GLU A 53 21.58 5.28 2.19
C GLU A 53 21.58 4.92 0.70
N GLY A 54 20.65 4.05 0.28
CA GLY A 54 20.59 3.58 -1.11
C GLY A 54 21.45 2.35 -1.40
N TYR A 55 22.29 1.87 -0.47
CA TYR A 55 23.22 0.77 -0.74
C TYR A 55 22.51 -0.55 -1.02
N LEU A 56 21.58 -0.96 -0.16
CA LEU A 56 20.82 -2.20 -0.32
C LEU A 56 19.85 -2.10 -1.50
N GLU A 57 19.24 -0.93 -1.68
CA GLU A 57 18.37 -0.65 -2.81
C GLU A 57 19.11 -0.92 -4.11
N GLN A 58 20.38 -0.55 -4.26
CA GLN A 58 21.19 -0.81 -5.47
C GLN A 58 21.40 -2.30 -5.77
N ARG A 59 21.34 -3.18 -4.76
CA ARG A 59 21.55 -4.63 -4.90
C ARG A 59 20.28 -5.42 -5.17
N ALA A 60 19.13 -4.88 -4.75
CA ALA A 60 17.83 -5.50 -5.00
C ALA A 60 17.32 -5.23 -6.42
N GLU A 61 16.57 -6.18 -6.97
CA GLU A 61 15.85 -6.01 -8.24
C GLU A 61 14.42 -5.47 -8.05
N ALA A 62 13.87 -5.63 -6.85
CA ALA A 62 12.55 -5.16 -6.46
C ALA A 62 12.60 -4.36 -5.14
N ILE A 63 11.81 -3.28 -5.09
CA ILE A 63 11.70 -2.44 -3.88
C ILE A 63 10.23 -2.20 -3.59
N ALA A 64 9.73 -2.70 -2.45
CA ALA A 64 8.40 -2.34 -1.97
C ALA A 64 8.51 -1.14 -1.03
N LYS A 65 7.80 -0.05 -1.37
CA LYS A 65 7.77 1.17 -0.56
C LYS A 65 6.61 1.08 0.42
N LEU A 66 6.89 1.19 1.71
CA LEU A 66 5.88 1.14 2.76
C LEU A 66 5.28 2.53 2.99
N PRO A 67 3.96 2.65 3.17
CA PRO A 67 3.32 3.93 3.43
C PRO A 67 3.72 4.45 4.82
N ILE A 68 3.83 5.77 4.96
CA ILE A 68 4.20 6.41 6.23
C ILE A 68 3.18 6.15 7.34
N ALA A 69 1.92 5.87 6.97
CA ALA A 69 0.85 5.54 7.90
C ALA A 69 1.02 4.15 8.54
N LEU A 70 1.80 3.23 7.93
CA LEU A 70 2.07 1.91 8.49
C LEU A 70 3.04 2.02 9.67
N THR A 71 2.59 1.56 10.84
CA THR A 71 3.30 1.73 12.11
C THR A 71 3.67 0.43 12.80
N SER A 72 3.01 -0.68 12.46
CA SER A 72 3.42 -2.02 12.86
C SER A 72 3.24 -2.98 11.70
N ILE A 73 4.01 -4.06 11.73
CA ILE A 73 3.93 -5.19 10.82
C ILE A 73 3.77 -6.42 11.69
N GLU A 74 2.78 -7.24 11.37
CA GLU A 74 2.53 -8.53 12.00
C GLU A 74 3.06 -9.66 11.13
N ARG A 75 2.90 -9.54 9.81
CA ARG A 75 3.38 -10.54 8.85
C ARG A 75 3.66 -9.90 7.50
N VAL A 76 4.64 -10.44 6.78
CA VAL A 76 4.85 -10.10 5.37
C VAL A 76 5.02 -11.35 4.54
N CYS A 77 4.31 -11.41 3.41
CA CYS A 77 4.47 -12.43 2.39
C CYS A 77 4.78 -11.81 1.02
N ILE A 78 5.69 -12.40 0.28
CA ILE A 78 6.04 -11.99 -1.08
C ILE A 78 5.46 -13.03 -2.04
N GLN A 79 4.47 -12.62 -2.82
CA GLN A 79 3.83 -13.44 -3.83
C GLN A 79 4.46 -13.15 -5.19
N THR A 80 4.94 -14.21 -5.84
CA THR A 80 5.51 -14.15 -7.19
C THR A 80 4.70 -15.03 -8.12
N SER A 81 4.18 -14.44 -9.20
CA SER A 81 3.44 -15.15 -10.24
C SER A 81 4.36 -15.50 -11.41
N TYR A 82 4.26 -16.72 -11.90
CA TYR A 82 5.10 -17.27 -12.97
C TYR A 82 4.27 -17.81 -14.13
N ASN A 83 4.80 -17.64 -15.34
CA ASN A 83 4.35 -18.29 -16.57
C ASN A 83 5.48 -19.10 -17.21
N HIS A 84 5.12 -19.99 -18.14
CA HIS A 84 6.06 -20.78 -18.94
C HIS A 84 7.07 -21.58 -18.09
N ILE A 85 6.62 -22.14 -16.97
CA ILE A 85 7.44 -22.98 -16.09
C ILE A 85 7.91 -24.21 -16.87
N ASP A 86 9.22 -24.37 -16.99
CA ASP A 86 9.84 -25.55 -17.57
C ASP A 86 9.63 -26.78 -16.67
N GLN A 87 9.05 -27.84 -17.24
CA GLN A 87 8.75 -29.09 -16.56
C GLN A 87 9.90 -30.10 -16.61
N TYR A 88 10.98 -29.82 -17.34
CA TYR A 88 12.12 -30.74 -17.50
C TYR A 88 13.19 -30.59 -16.41
N THR A 89 13.05 -29.59 -15.53
CA THR A 89 13.94 -29.42 -14.37
C THR A 89 13.42 -30.30 -13.23
N ASP A 90 14.28 -31.14 -12.65
CA ASP A 90 13.90 -31.91 -11.45
C ASP A 90 13.77 -30.97 -10.24
N SER A 91 12.56 -30.89 -9.67
CA SER A 91 12.23 -30.11 -8.47
C SER A 91 12.54 -28.60 -8.56
N PRO A 92 11.97 -27.86 -9.54
CA PRO A 92 12.22 -26.43 -9.69
C PRO A 92 11.77 -25.66 -8.45
N GLN A 93 12.50 -24.60 -8.09
CA GLN A 93 12.27 -23.80 -6.89
C GLN A 93 11.97 -22.34 -7.24
N SER A 94 11.02 -21.76 -6.54
CA SER A 94 10.88 -20.31 -6.40
C SER A 94 11.64 -19.88 -5.16
N GLY A 95 12.26 -18.71 -5.17
CA GLY A 95 12.88 -18.16 -3.98
C GLY A 95 12.88 -16.64 -3.96
N VAL A 96 13.14 -16.09 -2.78
CA VAL A 96 13.30 -14.66 -2.57
C VAL A 96 14.53 -14.41 -1.71
N LEU A 97 15.36 -13.45 -2.13
CA LEU A 97 16.43 -12.89 -1.31
C LEU A 97 16.00 -11.52 -0.82
N ILE A 98 16.03 -11.30 0.49
CA ILE A 98 15.72 -10.04 1.15
C ILE A 98 17.02 -9.43 1.65
N TYR A 99 17.24 -8.16 1.36
CA TYR A 99 18.40 -7.41 1.82
C TYR A 99 17.98 -6.50 2.97
N THR A 100 18.68 -6.60 4.10
CA THR A 100 18.38 -5.83 5.31
C THR A 100 19.64 -5.68 6.19
N TYR A 101 19.48 -5.24 7.43
CA TYR A 101 20.59 -4.98 8.35
C TYR A 101 20.47 -5.79 9.63
N ALA A 102 21.53 -6.48 10.05
CA ALA A 102 21.57 -6.99 11.42
C ALA A 102 21.60 -5.81 12.41
N GLN A 103 20.90 -5.94 13.53
CA GLN A 103 20.85 -4.94 14.59
C GLN A 103 21.58 -5.42 15.85
N ASP A 104 22.14 -4.48 16.61
CA ASP A 104 22.63 -4.75 17.96
C ASP A 104 21.47 -4.79 18.98
N ASN A 105 21.78 -5.08 20.25
CA ASN A 105 20.79 -5.12 21.33
C ASN A 105 20.10 -3.77 21.60
N ASN A 106 20.56 -2.68 20.98
CA ASN A 106 19.96 -1.33 21.08
C ASN A 106 19.15 -0.97 19.81
N GLY A 107 18.97 -1.91 18.88
CA GLY A 107 18.27 -1.67 17.61
C GLY A 107 19.10 -0.89 16.58
N LYS A 108 20.41 -0.72 16.80
CA LYS A 108 21.27 0.01 15.86
C LYS A 108 21.75 -0.93 14.76
N LYS A 109 21.67 -0.48 13.50
CA LYS A 109 22.25 -1.17 12.33
C LYS A 109 23.75 -1.41 12.54
N VAL A 110 24.17 -2.67 12.42
CA VAL A 110 25.58 -3.10 12.60
C VAL A 110 26.22 -3.40 11.26
N ASN A 111 25.53 -4.15 10.40
CA ASN A 111 26.04 -4.61 9.12
C ASN A 111 24.88 -5.02 8.19
N ASN A 112 25.16 -5.07 6.91
CA ASN A 112 24.25 -5.61 5.91
C ASN A 112 24.14 -7.14 6.04
N THR A 113 22.96 -7.68 5.77
CA THR A 113 22.70 -9.12 5.77
C THR A 113 21.65 -9.48 4.72
N THR A 114 21.51 -10.78 4.46
CA THR A 114 20.51 -11.33 3.56
C THR A 114 19.72 -12.43 4.26
N ILE A 115 18.40 -12.36 4.13
CA ILE A 115 17.48 -13.42 4.52
C ILE A 115 16.97 -14.02 3.22
N GLY A 116 16.73 -15.33 3.18
CA GLY A 116 16.13 -15.93 2.01
C GLY A 116 15.27 -17.12 2.32
N ASP A 117 14.25 -17.29 1.49
CA ASP A 117 13.32 -18.41 1.53
C ASP A 117 13.25 -19.08 0.16
N ARG A 118 12.88 -20.35 0.14
CA ARG A 118 12.67 -21.13 -1.08
C ARG A 118 11.57 -22.15 -0.87
N ILE A 119 10.74 -22.29 -1.90
CA ILE A 119 9.68 -23.29 -1.97
C ILE A 119 9.67 -23.91 -3.37
N ASN A 120 8.94 -25.03 -3.51
CA ASN A 120 8.69 -25.61 -4.82
C ASN A 120 8.03 -24.57 -5.74
N LEU A 121 8.56 -24.44 -6.96
CA LEU A 121 8.05 -23.50 -7.94
C LEU A 121 6.63 -23.90 -8.36
N ASP A 122 5.69 -22.99 -8.18
CA ASP A 122 4.33 -23.07 -8.70
C ASP A 122 3.99 -21.77 -9.48
N ARG A 123 2.85 -21.77 -10.17
CA ARG A 123 2.32 -20.61 -10.90
C ARG A 123 2.21 -19.36 -10.02
N VAL A 124 1.91 -19.54 -8.75
CA VAL A 124 1.97 -18.50 -7.73
C VAL A 124 2.73 -19.08 -6.55
N SER A 125 3.90 -18.53 -6.26
CA SER A 125 4.73 -18.94 -5.13
C SER A 125 4.70 -17.84 -4.07
N GLU A 126 4.40 -18.21 -2.83
CA GLU A 126 4.28 -17.29 -1.70
C GLU A 126 5.38 -17.56 -0.67
N HIS A 127 6.18 -16.52 -0.37
CA HIS A 127 7.28 -16.57 0.60
C HIS A 127 6.92 -15.71 1.80
N CYS A 128 6.51 -16.32 2.90
CA CYS A 128 6.14 -15.61 4.12
C CYS A 128 7.32 -15.53 5.07
N ILE A 129 7.64 -14.31 5.50
CA ILE A 129 8.83 -14.00 6.28
C ILE A 129 8.46 -14.02 7.75
N ASP A 130 8.45 -15.20 8.35
CA ASP A 130 8.18 -15.41 9.77
C ASP A 130 9.45 -15.16 10.63
N GLU A 131 10.21 -14.12 10.30
CA GLU A 131 11.47 -13.76 10.95
C GLU A 131 11.25 -13.01 12.27
N SER A 132 12.34 -12.84 13.02
CA SER A 132 12.33 -12.05 14.26
C SER A 132 12.01 -10.56 14.00
N ASN A 133 11.33 -9.91 14.97
CA ASN A 133 10.81 -8.53 14.87
C ASN A 133 11.80 -7.47 14.35
N TRP A 134 13.12 -7.66 14.52
CA TRP A 134 14.14 -6.71 14.06
C TRP A 134 14.08 -6.45 12.54
N VAL A 135 13.65 -7.43 11.75
CA VAL A 135 13.49 -7.28 10.28
C VAL A 135 12.37 -6.28 9.98
N TYR A 136 11.24 -6.43 10.66
CA TYR A 136 10.08 -5.56 10.52
C TYR A 136 10.38 -4.14 11.03
N GLU A 137 11.15 -4.02 12.11
CA GLU A 137 11.62 -2.74 12.64
C GLU A 137 12.51 -2.00 11.64
N ASN A 138 13.43 -2.69 10.95
CA ASN A 138 14.22 -2.09 9.86
C ASN A 138 13.31 -1.57 8.75
N TRP A 139 12.36 -2.36 8.27
CA TRP A 139 11.46 -1.94 7.19
C TRP A 139 10.57 -0.78 7.60
N LEU A 140 10.08 -0.76 8.84
CA LEU A 140 9.29 0.35 9.38
C LEU A 140 10.12 1.63 9.54
N ALA A 141 11.40 1.52 9.86
CA ALA A 141 12.33 2.65 9.97
C ALA A 141 12.69 3.24 8.60
N ASP A 142 13.04 2.38 7.64
CA ASP A 142 13.47 2.80 6.29
C ASP A 142 12.29 3.06 5.35
N LYS A 143 11.09 2.62 5.74
CA LYS A 143 9.86 2.63 4.92
C LYS A 143 10.04 1.96 3.56
N ASN A 144 10.91 0.96 3.51
CA ASN A 144 11.14 0.18 2.30
C ASN A 144 11.50 -1.27 2.63
N MET A 145 11.29 -2.13 1.64
CA MET A 145 11.73 -3.51 1.62
C MET A 145 12.49 -3.74 0.34
N THR A 146 13.71 -4.24 0.43
CA THR A 146 14.56 -4.49 -0.73
C THR A 146 14.74 -5.99 -0.91
N PHE A 147 14.43 -6.51 -2.09
CA PHE A 147 14.44 -7.94 -2.33
C PHE A 147 14.62 -8.29 -3.81
N THR A 148 14.95 -9.55 -4.07
CA THR A 148 15.10 -10.12 -5.41
C THR A 148 14.37 -11.46 -5.44
N PRO A 149 13.19 -11.55 -6.08
CA PRO A 149 12.56 -12.84 -6.36
C PRO A 149 13.29 -13.53 -7.51
N TYR A 150 13.36 -14.85 -7.47
CA TYR A 150 14.03 -15.65 -8.48
C TYR A 150 13.33 -16.99 -8.72
N SER A 151 13.76 -17.66 -9.78
CA SER A 151 13.41 -19.05 -10.09
C SER A 151 14.67 -19.83 -10.43
N SER A 152 14.74 -21.08 -9.98
CA SER A 152 15.84 -22.00 -10.34
C SER A 152 15.63 -22.70 -11.69
N SER A 153 14.47 -22.54 -12.32
CA SER A 153 14.18 -23.05 -13.66
C SER A 153 13.73 -21.94 -14.61
N SER A 154 13.78 -22.22 -15.91
CA SER A 154 13.25 -21.31 -16.93
C SER A 154 11.78 -21.03 -16.65
N SER A 155 11.47 -19.78 -16.33
CA SER A 155 10.12 -19.28 -16.08
C SER A 155 10.11 -17.77 -16.25
N VAL A 156 8.93 -17.21 -16.52
CA VAL A 156 8.74 -15.76 -16.66
C VAL A 156 7.96 -15.27 -15.46
N ILE A 157 8.58 -14.43 -14.64
CA ILE A 157 7.84 -13.72 -13.58
C ILE A 157 6.93 -12.68 -14.24
N THR A 158 5.63 -12.81 -14.01
CA THR A 158 4.61 -11.93 -14.60
C THR A 158 4.07 -10.90 -13.64
N ASP A 159 4.13 -11.17 -12.33
CA ASP A 159 3.66 -10.26 -11.30
C ASP A 159 4.37 -10.54 -9.97
N VAL A 160 4.58 -9.49 -9.19
CA VAL A 160 5.08 -9.56 -7.82
C VAL A 160 4.21 -8.68 -6.93
N ARG A 161 3.85 -9.19 -5.76
CA ARG A 161 3.11 -8.46 -4.73
C ARG A 161 3.75 -8.69 -3.38
N VAL A 162 3.82 -7.64 -2.58
CA VAL A 162 4.19 -7.72 -1.16
C VAL A 162 2.92 -7.53 -0.34
N ILE A 163 2.51 -8.59 0.34
CA ILE A 163 1.35 -8.62 1.22
C ILE A 163 1.81 -8.34 2.64
N VAL A 164 1.34 -7.26 3.24
CA VAL A 164 1.72 -6.81 4.58
C VAL A 164 0.48 -6.80 5.47
N ASP A 165 0.44 -7.69 6.44
CA ASP A 165 -0.51 -7.61 7.54
C ASP A 165 0.09 -6.70 8.61
N GLY A 166 -0.60 -5.63 8.97
CA GLY A 166 -0.06 -4.65 9.90
C GLY A 166 -1.08 -3.64 10.35
N THR A 167 -0.59 -2.59 11.01
CA THR A 167 -1.45 -1.54 11.55
C THR A 167 -1.12 -0.16 11.01
N LEU A 168 -2.15 0.51 10.48
CA LEU A 168 -2.11 1.92 10.11
C LEU A 168 -2.44 2.81 11.30
N SER A 169 -1.73 3.93 11.43
CA SER A 169 -1.94 4.95 12.45
C SER A 169 -2.13 6.32 11.79
N LEU A 170 -3.39 6.74 11.69
CA LEU A 170 -3.78 7.97 11.01
C LEU A 170 -3.60 9.20 11.92
N SER A 171 -2.99 10.25 11.38
CA SER A 171 -2.71 11.49 12.12
C SER A 171 -3.98 12.27 12.43
N GLN A 172 -4.03 12.87 13.62
CA GLN A 172 -5.06 13.82 14.01
C GLN A 172 -4.74 15.26 13.55
N ILE A 173 -3.55 15.49 12.99
CA ILE A 173 -3.15 16.78 12.44
C ILE A 173 -3.55 16.79 10.95
N PRO A 174 -4.44 17.69 10.50
CA PRO A 174 -4.97 17.69 9.14
C PRO A 174 -3.91 17.64 8.03
N LYS A 175 -2.83 18.42 8.21
CA LYS A 175 -1.71 18.47 7.27
C LYS A 175 -1.03 17.11 7.11
N ASP A 176 -0.69 16.49 8.24
CA ASP A 176 0.04 15.22 8.27
C ASP A 176 -0.87 14.08 7.82
N PHE A 177 -2.16 14.12 8.17
CA PHE A 177 -3.17 13.17 7.69
C PHE A 177 -3.24 13.16 6.15
N ILE A 178 -3.29 14.35 5.53
CA ILE A 178 -3.30 14.45 4.07
C ILE A 178 -1.98 13.96 3.47
N GLN A 179 -0.83 14.24 4.09
CA GLN A 179 0.44 13.68 3.65
C GLN A 179 0.42 12.16 3.70
N GLN A 180 -0.12 11.56 4.76
CA GLN A 180 -0.31 10.12 4.88
C GLN A 180 -1.20 9.56 3.77
N TYR A 181 -2.32 10.21 3.46
CA TYR A 181 -3.22 9.78 2.38
C TYR A 181 -2.52 9.78 1.02
N TYR A 182 -1.89 10.89 0.63
CA TYR A 182 -1.23 10.97 -0.68
C TYR A 182 -0.02 10.06 -0.79
N ASP A 183 0.74 9.86 0.30
CA ASP A 183 1.81 8.87 0.34
C ASP A 183 1.27 7.44 0.18
N PHE A 184 0.15 7.12 0.85
CA PHE A 184 -0.49 5.82 0.80
C PHE A 184 -0.99 5.47 -0.61
N ILE A 185 -1.78 6.34 -1.27
CA ILE A 185 -2.29 6.07 -2.62
C ILE A 185 -1.18 6.08 -3.70
N ASN A 186 -0.01 6.64 -3.39
CA ASN A 186 1.15 6.62 -4.29
C ASN A 186 1.99 5.34 -4.17
N LYS A 187 1.91 4.65 -3.03
CA LYS A 187 2.71 3.43 -2.74
C LYS A 187 1.88 2.14 -2.72
N VAL A 188 0.63 2.22 -2.26
CA VAL A 188 -0.29 1.09 -2.11
C VAL A 188 -1.37 1.17 -3.19
N GLY A 189 -2.04 2.32 -3.29
CA GLY A 189 -3.05 2.59 -4.32
C GLY A 189 -4.41 3.02 -3.76
N TYR A 190 -5.32 3.43 -4.65
CA TYR A 190 -6.65 3.91 -4.26
C TYR A 190 -7.54 2.79 -3.75
N ASP A 191 -7.53 1.62 -4.39
CA ASP A 191 -8.33 0.43 -4.04
C ASP A 191 -8.08 -0.17 -2.64
N GLN A 192 -7.18 0.41 -1.85
CA GLN A 192 -6.89 0.00 -0.47
C GLN A 192 -6.97 1.18 0.52
N SER A 193 -7.47 2.33 0.06
CA SER A 193 -7.45 3.58 0.83
C SER A 193 -8.75 3.88 1.59
N ALA A 194 -9.68 2.92 1.68
CA ALA A 194 -10.97 3.10 2.34
C ALA A 194 -10.86 3.67 3.77
N ALA A 195 -9.83 3.27 4.51
CA ALA A 195 -9.57 3.71 5.88
C ALA A 195 -9.39 5.24 6.02
N PHE A 196 -9.04 5.94 4.94
CA PHE A 196 -8.88 7.38 4.93
C PHE A 196 -10.20 8.14 4.74
N TYR A 197 -11.28 7.47 4.33
CA TYR A 197 -12.55 8.13 4.01
C TYR A 197 -13.52 8.13 5.18
N HIS A 198 -14.37 9.16 5.25
CA HIS A 198 -15.37 9.26 6.29
C HIS A 198 -16.42 8.14 6.11
N PRO A 199 -16.66 7.29 7.14
CA PRO A 199 -17.56 6.14 7.00
C PRO A 199 -18.99 6.49 6.54
N ASP A 200 -19.55 7.60 7.04
CA ASP A 200 -20.87 8.07 6.58
C ASP A 200 -20.90 8.35 5.08
N ASP A 201 -19.85 8.96 4.52
CA ASP A 201 -19.80 9.25 3.08
C ASP A 201 -19.69 7.96 2.26
N ILE A 202 -18.94 6.97 2.76
CA ILE A 202 -18.89 5.63 2.15
C ILE A 202 -20.28 4.99 2.16
N ASN A 203 -20.99 5.03 3.28
CA ASN A 203 -22.33 4.45 3.39
C ASN A 203 -23.33 5.16 2.48
N ILE A 204 -23.28 6.50 2.38
CA ILE A 204 -24.11 7.27 1.45
C ILE A 204 -23.82 6.84 0.01
N LEU A 205 -22.56 6.70 -0.38
CA LEU A 205 -22.17 6.23 -1.70
C LEU A 205 -22.68 4.80 -1.96
N LYS A 206 -22.56 3.91 -0.98
CA LYS A 206 -23.06 2.54 -1.04
C LYS A 206 -24.57 2.51 -1.27
N ASP A 207 -25.33 3.28 -0.49
CA ASP A 207 -26.78 3.37 -0.62
C ASP A 207 -27.20 3.93 -1.98
N MET A 208 -26.46 4.91 -2.52
CA MET A 208 -26.69 5.44 -3.88
C MET A 208 -26.50 4.36 -4.95
N VAL A 209 -25.42 3.58 -4.88
CA VAL A 209 -25.16 2.47 -5.83
C VAL A 209 -26.27 1.43 -5.73
N VAL A 210 -26.66 1.03 -4.52
CA VAL A 210 -27.75 0.07 -4.29
C VAL A 210 -29.05 0.61 -4.91
N LEU A 211 -29.46 1.83 -4.56
CA LEU A 211 -30.69 2.45 -5.06
C LEU A 211 -30.70 2.58 -6.60
N GLY A 212 -29.57 2.97 -7.22
CA GLY A 212 -29.48 3.05 -8.67
C GLY A 212 -29.62 1.68 -9.34
N LEU A 213 -29.07 0.61 -8.73
CA LEU A 213 -29.31 -0.76 -9.19
C LEU A 213 -30.79 -1.18 -9.04
N GLU A 214 -31.48 -0.78 -7.96
CA GLU A 214 -32.93 -1.00 -7.81
C GLU A 214 -33.73 -0.35 -8.94
N ASN A 215 -33.34 0.87 -9.29
CA ASN A 215 -33.97 1.66 -10.34
C ASN A 215 -33.51 1.26 -11.76
N ASN A 216 -32.75 0.18 -11.90
CA ASN A 216 -32.24 -0.32 -13.18
C ASN A 216 -31.32 0.67 -13.94
N ASP A 217 -30.67 1.59 -13.23
CA ASP A 217 -29.77 2.59 -13.81
C ASP A 217 -28.61 1.92 -14.59
N PRO A 218 -28.47 2.20 -15.90
CA PRO A 218 -27.37 1.68 -16.72
C PRO A 218 -25.97 2.05 -16.20
N SER A 219 -25.80 3.25 -15.64
CA SER A 219 -24.54 3.73 -15.09
C SER A 219 -24.15 2.93 -13.83
N MET A 220 -25.10 2.67 -12.94
CA MET A 220 -24.83 1.82 -11.76
C MET A 220 -24.56 0.37 -12.14
N LYS A 221 -25.23 -0.17 -13.17
CA LYS A 221 -24.91 -1.51 -13.69
C LYS A 221 -23.49 -1.59 -14.22
N LEU A 222 -23.03 -0.55 -14.94
CA LEU A 222 -21.65 -0.48 -15.42
C LEU A 222 -20.65 -0.37 -14.26
N ILE A 223 -20.89 0.53 -13.31
CA ILE A 223 -20.07 0.66 -12.09
C ILE A 223 -20.00 -0.68 -11.36
N ARG A 224 -21.13 -1.36 -11.18
CA ARG A 224 -21.20 -2.67 -10.56
C ARG A 224 -20.31 -3.68 -11.27
N ASP A 225 -20.49 -3.79 -12.59
CA ASP A 225 -19.78 -4.77 -13.41
C ASP A 225 -18.27 -4.56 -13.41
N ILE A 226 -17.81 -3.30 -13.33
CA ILE A 226 -16.40 -2.94 -13.29
C ILE A 226 -15.81 -3.17 -11.89
N ALA A 227 -16.44 -2.62 -10.84
CA ALA A 227 -15.87 -2.59 -9.50
C ALA A 227 -16.03 -3.89 -8.71
N PHE A 228 -17.21 -4.50 -8.81
CA PHE A 228 -17.61 -5.63 -7.96
C PHE A 228 -17.77 -6.92 -8.78
N GLY A 229 -18.08 -6.78 -10.08
CA GLY A 229 -18.23 -7.89 -11.02
C GLY A 229 -19.69 -8.18 -11.38
N LYS A 230 -19.87 -8.80 -12.56
CA LYS A 230 -21.20 -9.02 -13.18
C LYS A 230 -22.14 -9.91 -12.37
N SER A 231 -21.60 -10.81 -11.56
CA SER A 231 -22.36 -11.76 -10.75
C SER A 231 -22.84 -11.18 -9.42
N ILE A 232 -22.31 -10.03 -9.01
CA ILE A 232 -22.66 -9.39 -7.74
C ILE A 232 -24.05 -8.78 -7.84
N THR A 233 -24.88 -9.01 -6.83
CA THR A 233 -26.24 -8.45 -6.72
C THR A 233 -26.23 -7.16 -5.90
N LYS A 234 -27.36 -6.43 -5.94
CA LYS A 234 -27.50 -5.24 -5.08
C LYS A 234 -27.56 -5.63 -3.60
N GLU A 235 -28.12 -6.80 -3.28
CA GLU A 235 -28.19 -7.35 -1.93
C GLU A 235 -26.79 -7.68 -1.41
N ASP A 236 -25.93 -8.26 -2.26
CA ASP A 236 -24.53 -8.50 -1.91
C ASP A 236 -23.81 -7.19 -1.57
N ILE A 237 -23.96 -6.15 -2.41
CA ILE A 237 -23.37 -4.82 -2.16
C ILE A 237 -23.91 -4.21 -0.87
N ALA A 238 -25.22 -4.29 -0.61
CA ALA A 238 -25.81 -3.75 0.60
C ALA A 238 -25.21 -4.38 1.87
N LEU A 239 -24.92 -5.69 1.83
CA LEU A 239 -24.33 -6.46 2.92
C LEU A 239 -22.80 -6.30 3.06
N MET A 240 -22.12 -5.71 2.07
CA MET A 240 -20.68 -5.48 2.16
C MET A 240 -20.34 -4.53 3.31
N VAL A 241 -19.21 -4.84 3.98
CA VAL A 241 -18.57 -3.95 4.92
C VAL A 241 -18.17 -2.67 4.16
N ALA A 242 -18.33 -1.51 4.80
CA ALA A 242 -18.10 -0.21 4.16
C ALA A 242 -16.67 -0.11 3.57
N ALA A 243 -15.66 -0.59 4.29
CA ALA A 243 -14.28 -0.59 3.82
C ALA A 243 -14.10 -1.43 2.55
N ASP A 244 -14.59 -2.68 2.55
CA ASP A 244 -14.52 -3.59 1.39
C ASP A 244 -15.25 -3.00 0.18
N PHE A 245 -16.44 -2.43 0.40
CA PHE A 245 -17.20 -1.73 -0.64
C PHE A 245 -16.37 -0.59 -1.24
N MET A 246 -15.77 0.26 -0.40
CA MET A 246 -15.04 1.43 -0.88
C MET A 246 -13.75 1.04 -1.61
N ASN A 247 -13.02 0.06 -1.09
CA ASN A 247 -11.81 -0.49 -1.72
C ASN A 247 -12.13 -1.07 -3.11
N GLN A 248 -13.18 -1.89 -3.23
CA GLN A 248 -13.64 -2.40 -4.53
C GLN A 248 -14.14 -1.28 -5.45
N PHE A 249 -14.90 -0.31 -4.94
CA PHE A 249 -15.38 0.85 -5.71
C PHE A 249 -14.21 1.67 -6.29
N LEU A 250 -13.16 1.90 -5.51
CA LEU A 250 -11.99 2.65 -5.94
C LEU A 250 -11.15 1.92 -7.00
N SER A 251 -11.27 0.59 -7.11
CA SER A 251 -10.60 -0.20 -8.17
C SER A 251 -11.00 0.22 -9.60
N ILE A 252 -12.14 0.91 -9.77
CA ILE A 252 -12.55 1.51 -11.06
C ILE A 252 -11.48 2.45 -11.61
N ILE A 253 -10.71 3.09 -10.72
CA ILE A 253 -9.60 3.96 -11.13
C ILE A 253 -8.62 3.17 -11.98
N ALA A 254 -8.20 1.97 -11.54
CA ALA A 254 -7.32 1.09 -12.30
C ALA A 254 -7.88 0.76 -13.70
N HIS A 255 -9.18 0.49 -13.79
CA HIS A 255 -9.85 0.21 -15.06
C HIS A 255 -9.89 1.42 -16.02
N SER A 256 -9.98 2.64 -15.47
CA SER A 256 -10.09 3.86 -16.28
C SER A 256 -8.73 4.47 -16.66
N SER A 257 -7.75 4.41 -15.77
CA SER A 257 -6.43 5.02 -15.93
C SER A 257 -5.33 4.03 -16.32
N GLY A 258 -5.59 2.72 -16.20
CA GLY A 258 -4.59 1.66 -16.34
C GLY A 258 -3.66 1.49 -15.14
N ASN A 259 -3.80 2.32 -14.10
CA ASN A 259 -2.99 2.27 -12.88
C ASN A 259 -3.80 2.67 -11.65
N ASN A 260 -3.74 1.87 -10.60
CA ASN A 260 -4.41 2.16 -9.33
C ASN A 260 -3.61 3.11 -8.41
N MET A 261 -2.38 3.47 -8.76
CA MET A 261 -1.56 4.41 -7.99
C MET A 261 -1.62 5.84 -8.55
N ALA A 262 -1.50 6.83 -7.67
CA ALA A 262 -1.61 8.25 -8.02
C ALA A 262 -0.45 8.82 -8.88
N ASN A 263 0.67 8.09 -9.01
CA ASN A 263 1.86 8.45 -9.81
C ASN A 263 2.32 9.91 -9.59
N LEU A 264 2.47 10.27 -8.31
CA LEU A 264 2.89 11.58 -7.85
C LEU A 264 4.42 11.66 -7.83
N GLU A 265 4.98 12.68 -8.48
CA GLU A 265 6.39 13.04 -8.35
C GLU A 265 6.64 13.88 -7.11
N SER A 266 5.70 14.76 -6.76
CA SER A 266 5.77 15.53 -5.52
C SER A 266 4.39 15.94 -5.04
N PHE A 267 4.30 16.17 -3.73
CA PHE A 267 3.09 16.60 -3.05
C PHE A 267 3.43 17.71 -2.04
N GLN A 268 2.63 18.76 -1.99
CA GLN A 268 2.78 19.84 -1.02
C GLN A 268 1.41 20.34 -0.51
N VAL A 269 1.30 20.49 0.81
CA VAL A 269 0.21 21.27 1.41
C VAL A 269 0.57 22.75 1.34
N ILE A 270 -0.22 23.54 0.62
CA ILE A 270 -0.05 24.99 0.49
C ILE A 270 -0.65 25.69 1.72
N ASN A 271 -1.89 25.36 2.06
CA ASN A 271 -2.60 25.98 3.17
C ASN A 271 -3.65 25.05 3.77
N VAL A 272 -3.97 25.26 5.05
CA VAL A 272 -5.02 24.58 5.81
C VAL A 272 -5.87 25.66 6.48
N PHE A 273 -7.18 25.63 6.27
CA PHE A 273 -8.09 26.52 6.97
C PHE A 273 -9.36 25.81 7.41
N GLU A 274 -9.91 26.24 8.55
CA GLU A 274 -11.11 25.67 9.14
C GLU A 274 -12.33 26.53 8.82
N TYR A 275 -13.42 25.88 8.43
CA TYR A 275 -14.71 26.53 8.22
C TYR A 275 -15.85 25.51 8.40
N ASN A 276 -16.89 25.89 9.15
CA ASN A 276 -18.06 25.04 9.43
C ASN A 276 -17.70 23.61 9.89
N ASP A 277 -16.80 23.50 10.88
CA ASP A 277 -16.33 22.23 11.45
C ASP A 277 -15.64 21.27 10.45
N LYS A 278 -15.23 21.79 9.29
CA LYS A 278 -14.44 21.09 8.27
C LYS A 278 -13.08 21.75 8.10
N GLN A 279 -12.09 20.97 7.67
CA GLN A 279 -10.79 21.49 7.24
C GLN A 279 -10.74 21.50 5.72
N TYR A 280 -10.34 22.62 5.16
CA TYR A 280 -10.10 22.81 3.74
C TYR A 280 -8.61 22.91 3.53
N ILE A 281 -8.08 22.03 2.69
CA ILE A 281 -6.65 21.84 2.52
C ILE A 281 -6.33 22.05 1.05
N ASN A 282 -5.65 23.17 0.78
CA ASN A 282 -5.14 23.46 -0.55
C ASN A 282 -3.86 22.68 -0.75
N VAL A 283 -3.84 21.81 -1.74
CA VAL A 283 -2.68 20.99 -2.07
C VAL A 283 -2.20 21.25 -3.48
N GLU A 284 -0.89 21.20 -3.66
CA GLU A 284 -0.25 21.14 -4.96
C GLU A 284 0.31 19.73 -5.18
N LYS A 285 0.01 19.16 -6.35
CA LYS A 285 0.48 17.85 -6.77
C LYS A 285 1.20 17.97 -8.09
N ARG A 286 2.36 17.33 -8.21
CA ARG A 286 3.04 17.11 -9.49
C ARG A 286 2.84 15.67 -9.88
N GLU A 287 2.13 15.43 -10.98
CA GLU A 287 1.71 14.11 -11.42
C GLU A 287 2.29 13.82 -12.80
N LYS A 288 2.71 12.58 -13.05
CA LYS A 288 3.17 12.17 -14.38
C LYS A 288 2.01 11.59 -15.18
N VAL A 289 1.54 12.36 -16.15
CA VAL A 289 0.42 12.00 -17.02
C VAL A 289 0.90 11.92 -18.47
N PHE A 290 0.76 10.76 -19.10
CA PHE A 290 1.26 10.47 -20.46
C PHE A 290 2.73 10.88 -20.68
N GLY A 291 3.58 10.60 -19.69
CA GLY A 291 5.01 10.92 -19.74
C GLY A 291 5.37 12.39 -19.50
N LYS A 292 4.39 13.27 -19.30
CA LYS A 292 4.59 14.68 -18.96
C LYS A 292 4.25 14.94 -17.50
N VAL A 293 5.06 15.79 -16.87
CA VAL A 293 4.81 16.25 -15.51
C VAL A 293 3.86 17.44 -15.57
N ILE A 294 2.73 17.34 -14.87
CA ILE A 294 1.75 18.41 -14.74
C ILE A 294 1.63 18.81 -13.28
N THR A 295 1.45 20.10 -13.02
CA THR A 295 1.14 20.62 -11.67
C THR A 295 -0.35 20.86 -11.56
N ARG A 296 -0.98 20.35 -10.51
CA ARG A 296 -2.41 20.50 -10.22
C ARG A 296 -2.61 21.01 -8.80
N ASN A 297 -3.50 21.98 -8.68
CA ASN A 297 -3.99 22.46 -7.39
C ASN A 297 -5.36 21.85 -7.13
N GLU A 298 -5.55 21.33 -5.92
CA GLU A 298 -6.78 20.70 -5.47
C GLU A 298 -7.15 21.22 -4.07
N VAL A 299 -8.45 21.31 -3.80
CA VAL A 299 -8.97 21.57 -2.46
C VAL A 299 -9.50 20.25 -1.92
N VAL A 300 -8.82 19.71 -0.91
CA VAL A 300 -9.27 18.51 -0.21
C VAL A 300 -10.04 18.94 1.03
N ILE A 301 -11.18 18.30 1.28
CA ILE A 301 -12.03 18.60 2.42
C ILE A 301 -11.94 17.45 3.42
N LEU A 302 -11.70 17.77 4.69
CA LEU A 302 -11.75 16.81 5.78
C LEU A 302 -12.93 17.10 6.70
N LYS A 303 -13.59 16.02 7.12
CA LYS A 303 -14.64 16.02 8.12
C LYS A 303 -14.20 15.27 9.37
N LYS A 304 -14.68 15.70 10.54
CA LYS A 304 -14.41 14.99 11.79
C LYS A 304 -15.19 13.67 11.87
N TYR A 305 -14.49 12.61 12.29
CA TYR A 305 -15.07 11.35 12.74
C TYR A 305 -14.52 11.03 14.14
N GLY A 306 -15.31 11.33 15.18
CA GLY A 306 -14.81 11.34 16.56
C GLY A 306 -13.71 12.39 16.73
N ASN A 307 -12.52 11.95 17.15
CA ASN A 307 -11.34 12.82 17.32
C ASN A 307 -10.44 12.87 16.08
N TYR A 308 -10.86 12.29 14.96
CA TYR A 308 -10.03 12.13 13.75
C TYR A 308 -10.55 12.98 12.60
N TRP A 309 -9.65 13.34 11.69
CA TRP A 309 -10.01 13.91 10.40
C TRP A 309 -10.05 12.80 9.35
N MET A 310 -11.05 12.84 8.49
CA MET A 310 -11.25 11.86 7.42
C MET A 310 -11.61 12.55 6.10
N LEU A 311 -11.25 11.87 5.01
CA LEU A 311 -11.72 12.00 3.63
C LEU A 311 -13.19 12.36 3.51
N GLU A 312 -13.56 13.63 3.25
CA GLU A 312 -14.89 13.88 2.71
C GLU A 312 -14.90 13.51 1.23
N LEU A 313 -15.85 12.65 0.82
CA LEU A 313 -15.99 12.30 -0.59
C LEU A 313 -16.45 13.52 -1.39
N PRO A 314 -15.77 13.88 -2.50
CA PRO A 314 -16.17 15.00 -3.34
C PRO A 314 -17.64 14.92 -3.77
N GLU A 315 -18.37 16.04 -3.66
CA GLU A 315 -19.77 16.11 -4.13
C GLU A 315 -19.91 15.79 -5.63
N SER A 316 -18.84 15.94 -6.42
CA SER A 316 -18.82 15.55 -7.83
C SER A 316 -19.04 14.05 -8.04
N LEU A 317 -18.58 13.19 -7.12
CA LEU A 317 -18.92 11.76 -7.12
C LEU A 317 -20.41 11.57 -6.82
N LYS A 318 -20.99 12.35 -5.90
CA LYS A 318 -22.46 12.36 -5.64
C LYS A 318 -23.24 12.86 -6.87
N GLY A 319 -22.67 13.78 -7.66
CA GLY A 319 -23.28 14.35 -8.86
C GLY A 319 -23.24 13.46 -10.10
N ILE A 320 -22.22 12.61 -10.25
CA ILE A 320 -22.15 11.58 -11.31
C ILE A 320 -23.23 10.50 -11.10
N LEU A 321 -23.67 10.28 -9.86
CA LEU A 321 -24.67 9.27 -9.49
C LEU A 321 -26.12 9.79 -9.53
N ASN A 322 -26.31 11.10 -9.72
CA ASN A 322 -27.62 11.77 -9.74
C ASN A 322 -28.10 12.17 -11.15
N LYS A 323 -27.45 11.67 -12.21
CA LYS A 323 -27.80 11.90 -13.62
C LYS A 323 -27.90 10.59 -14.39
#